data_AF-A0A0S8HQ34-F1
#
_entry.id   AF-A0A0S8HQ34-F1
#
_cell.length_a   1.000
_cell.length_b   1.000
_cell.length_c   1.000
_cell.angle_alpha   90.00
_cell.angle_beta   90.00
_cell.angle_gamma   90.00
#
_symmetry.space_group_name_H-M   'P 1'
#
loop_
_entity.id
_entity.type
_entity.pdbx_description
1 polymer ?
#
loop_
_entity_poly.entity_id
_entity_poly.type
_entity_poly.pdbx_seq_one_letter_code
_entity_poly.pdbx_strand_id
1 'polypeptide(L)'
;MLAVLTFVAVAAGETVYLRDGRTLVGKVTRQKGKVRIEMSYGTVVVNESDVTYIGQGQPETQPAVSAAVDDYRPAAAQVRPVVQWDQSQATLPEPILFMTARRVELLPETLTHGGQQELQQWRAAVHDRQRKISGQWVARDQQDRRRAAFQEKLQQANEKARQAARLYDRTPADKARKRRLEAEAQEELLAAAQLWPDTVIRLFFLATLDLRSKEYAQAEGRFRWCVEAEPLVAAFRQGRGLALVGLKQHLQALEEFILCLKLRDDTYQTLKLLEDAMKETPGSLIKHPTYGQAKELLDRYEKPKYPYRSYGRDISWLMPGKPWTTRDDTLFAPPYDRIVAKQALAVPVSENGVLLVDSNAISGAYLMYVEVAPDQFARADTPRYVSYSARARDQDVPVTAIAVRGVTFTPVDVEKPAPLKAQQKLTIRAANVYRQMGTEIRTGETTVVSVDGDAVQLESALLPGEAVGAAFADGRFAGFLTARDKPEAEGCGQSVFVKPADVTAWMARMKRYLTGPPSYRSSTAPVLKEDARKLTATGNVFLVHILHGEKPPPKLVK
;
A
#
# COMPACT_ATOMS: atom_id res chain seq x y z
N MET A 1 11.61 -29.99 -43.52
CA MET A 1 11.74 -28.52 -43.38
C MET A 1 12.07 -28.22 -41.93
N LEU A 2 13.33 -27.92 -41.64
CA LEU A 2 13.79 -27.53 -40.30
C LEU A 2 13.64 -26.01 -40.19
N ALA A 3 12.76 -25.52 -39.32
CA ALA A 3 12.62 -24.09 -39.06
C ALA A 3 13.70 -23.67 -38.05
N VAL A 4 14.69 -22.94 -38.51
CA VAL A 4 15.72 -22.32 -37.67
C VAL A 4 15.13 -21.06 -37.04
N LEU A 5 14.85 -21.09 -35.74
CA LEU A 5 14.52 -19.90 -34.95
C LEU A 5 15.81 -19.09 -34.75
N THR A 6 15.93 -17.96 -35.44
CA THR A 6 17.00 -16.99 -35.22
C THR A 6 16.57 -16.04 -34.10
N PHE A 7 17.16 -16.18 -32.91
CA PHE A 7 17.01 -15.19 -31.84
C PHE A 7 17.85 -13.95 -32.21
N VAL A 8 17.19 -12.82 -32.48
CA VAL A 8 17.87 -11.54 -32.64
C VAL A 8 18.21 -11.02 -31.24
N ALA A 9 19.50 -11.00 -30.92
CA ALA A 9 19.99 -10.36 -29.70
C ALA A 9 19.71 -8.84 -29.79
N VAL A 10 18.89 -8.32 -28.88
CA VAL A 10 18.69 -6.88 -28.74
C VAL A 10 19.95 -6.31 -28.09
N ALA A 11 20.70 -5.49 -28.82
CA ALA A 11 21.89 -4.85 -28.30
C ALA A 11 21.54 -3.99 -27.07
N ALA A 12 22.31 -4.13 -25.98
CA ALA A 12 22.14 -3.35 -24.77
C ALA A 12 22.23 -1.85 -25.10
N GLY A 13 21.24 -1.07 -24.67
CA GLY A 13 21.25 0.39 -24.82
C GLY A 13 22.40 1.03 -24.03
N GLU A 14 22.89 2.16 -24.52
CA GLU A 14 23.90 2.96 -23.81
C GLU A 14 23.21 3.85 -22.76
N THR A 15 23.89 4.06 -21.63
CA THR A 15 23.42 4.91 -20.53
C THR A 15 24.12 6.27 -20.60
N VAL A 16 23.35 7.34 -20.80
CA VAL A 16 23.83 8.72 -20.87
C VAL A 16 23.51 9.45 -19.57
N TYR A 17 24.54 9.96 -18.92
CA TYR A 17 24.45 10.76 -17.69
C TYR A 17 24.57 12.25 -18.05
N LEU A 18 23.60 13.05 -17.63
CA LEU A 18 23.57 14.49 -17.89
C LEU A 18 24.08 15.30 -16.69
N ARG A 19 24.53 16.53 -16.94
CA ARG A 19 25.04 17.46 -15.92
C ARG A 19 23.95 17.91 -14.95
N ASP A 20 22.69 17.86 -15.35
CA ASP A 20 21.53 18.15 -14.49
C ASP A 20 21.10 16.96 -13.61
N GLY A 21 21.87 15.86 -13.62
CA GLY A 21 21.62 14.67 -12.81
C GLY A 21 20.64 13.68 -13.43
N ARG A 22 20.08 13.95 -14.62
CA ARG A 22 19.24 12.97 -15.31
C ARG A 22 20.07 11.88 -15.97
N THR A 23 19.53 10.66 -15.99
CA THR A 23 20.11 9.51 -16.68
C THR A 23 19.14 9.01 -17.73
N LEU A 24 19.60 8.84 -18.97
CA LEU A 24 18.81 8.38 -20.10
C LEU A 24 19.41 7.08 -20.65
N VAL A 25 18.59 6.07 -20.94
CA VAL A 25 19.04 4.77 -21.46
C VAL A 25 18.45 4.55 -22.84
N GLY A 26 19.29 4.43 -23.85
CA GLY A 26 18.87 4.29 -25.24
C GLY A 26 20.02 4.14 -26.21
N LYS A 27 19.72 4.01 -27.50
CA LYS A 27 20.74 4.00 -28.55
C LYS A 27 21.25 5.43 -28.76
N VAL A 28 22.55 5.66 -28.64
CA VAL A 28 23.11 7.01 -28.73
C VAL A 28 23.69 7.27 -30.11
N THR A 29 23.48 8.47 -30.64
CA THR A 29 24.10 8.95 -31.89
C THR A 29 24.55 10.39 -31.69
N ARG A 30 25.84 10.67 -31.92
CA ARG A 30 26.39 12.03 -31.83
C ARG A 30 26.23 12.77 -33.16
N GLN A 31 25.71 13.99 -33.13
CA GLN A 31 25.53 14.85 -34.30
C GLN A 31 25.85 16.31 -33.95
N LYS A 32 26.97 16.84 -34.49
CA LYS A 32 27.35 18.28 -34.47
C LYS A 32 27.06 19.00 -33.13
N GLY A 33 27.67 18.54 -32.03
CA GLY A 33 27.51 19.16 -30.70
C GLY A 33 26.20 18.82 -29.99
N LYS A 34 25.43 17.85 -30.51
CA LYS A 34 24.25 17.28 -29.86
C LYS A 34 24.38 15.76 -29.75
N VAL A 35 23.75 15.21 -28.72
CA VAL A 35 23.65 13.78 -28.47
C VAL A 35 22.18 13.38 -28.60
N ARG A 36 21.88 12.55 -29.60
CA ARG A 36 20.54 11.98 -29.85
C ARG A 36 20.46 10.63 -29.17
N ILE A 37 19.44 10.43 -28.35
CA ILE A 37 19.25 9.24 -27.52
C ILE A 37 17.88 8.65 -27.87
N GLU A 38 17.89 7.49 -28.53
CA GLU A 38 16.67 6.79 -28.95
C GLU A 38 16.28 5.76 -27.88
N MET A 39 15.21 6.06 -27.15
CA MET A 39 14.66 5.25 -26.07
C MET A 39 13.39 4.54 -26.53
N SER A 40 12.93 3.52 -25.79
CA SER A 40 11.71 2.77 -26.13
C SER A 40 10.42 3.61 -26.18
N TYR A 41 10.41 4.77 -25.53
CA TYR A 41 9.28 5.69 -25.44
C TYR A 41 9.49 7.02 -26.19
N GLY A 42 10.54 7.13 -27.02
CA GLY A 42 10.79 8.30 -27.86
C GLY A 42 12.27 8.69 -27.97
N THR A 43 12.53 9.74 -28.76
CA THR A 43 13.88 10.28 -28.97
C THR A 43 14.07 11.57 -28.19
N VAL A 44 15.17 11.66 -27.44
CA VAL A 44 15.59 12.90 -26.76
C VAL A 44 16.89 13.39 -27.37
N VAL A 45 16.99 14.69 -27.63
CA VAL A 45 18.20 15.35 -28.12
C VAL A 45 18.68 16.31 -27.05
N VAL A 46 19.91 16.12 -26.59
CA VAL A 46 20.59 16.98 -25.61
C VAL A 46 21.80 17.63 -26.24
N ASN A 47 22.26 18.77 -25.71
CA ASN A 47 23.55 19.32 -26.15
C ASN A 47 24.67 18.45 -25.59
N GLU A 48 25.76 18.30 -26.35
CA GLU A 48 26.91 17.51 -25.92
C GLU A 48 27.59 18.10 -24.68
N SER A 49 27.51 19.42 -24.49
CA SER A 49 27.96 20.12 -23.28
C SER A 49 27.19 19.72 -22.01
N ASP A 50 25.98 19.17 -22.16
CA ASP A 50 25.12 18.77 -21.05
C ASP A 50 25.33 17.29 -20.70
N VAL A 51 26.14 16.55 -21.47
CA VAL A 51 26.45 15.14 -21.25
C VAL A 51 27.73 15.01 -20.44
N THR A 52 27.62 14.40 -19.26
CA THR A 52 28.76 14.14 -18.37
C THR A 52 29.48 12.84 -18.76
N TYR A 53 28.73 11.78 -19.06
CA TYR A 53 29.30 10.45 -19.34
C TYR A 53 28.33 9.59 -20.18
N ILE A 54 28.88 8.72 -21.04
CA ILE A 54 28.13 7.71 -21.78
C ILE A 54 28.76 6.35 -21.49
N GLY A 55 28.04 5.48 -20.78
CA GLY A 55 28.47 4.13 -20.43
C GLY A 55 27.75 3.06 -21.24
N GLN A 56 28.41 1.93 -21.50
CA GLN A 56 27.72 0.75 -22.03
C GLN A 56 26.86 0.13 -20.91
N GLY A 57 25.56 -0.06 -21.16
CA GLY A 57 24.67 -0.67 -20.18
C GLY A 57 25.13 -2.08 -19.83
N GLN A 58 25.34 -2.38 -18.55
CA GLN A 58 25.51 -3.76 -18.11
C GLN A 58 24.20 -4.52 -18.39
N PRO A 59 24.25 -5.73 -18.95
CA PRO A 59 23.07 -6.55 -19.12
C PRO A 59 22.42 -6.80 -17.75
N GLU A 60 21.13 -6.51 -17.61
CA GLU A 60 20.37 -6.82 -16.41
C GLU A 60 20.43 -8.33 -16.13
N THR A 61 21.15 -8.72 -15.08
CA THR A 61 21.08 -10.09 -14.56
C THR A 61 19.72 -10.26 -13.88
N GLN A 62 18.78 -10.91 -14.58
CA GLN A 62 17.55 -11.39 -13.95
C GLN A 62 17.93 -12.40 -12.85
N PRO A 63 17.46 -12.22 -11.60
CA PRO A 63 17.64 -13.24 -10.58
C PRO A 63 16.86 -14.50 -10.99
N ALA A 64 17.56 -15.64 -10.98
CA ALA A 64 16.96 -16.95 -11.21
C ALA A 64 15.95 -17.25 -10.09
N VAL A 65 14.67 -17.34 -10.45
CA VAL A 65 13.61 -17.78 -9.54
C VAL A 65 13.76 -19.28 -9.33
N SER A 66 14.32 -19.67 -8.18
CA SER A 66 14.28 -21.04 -7.67
C SER A 66 12.86 -21.35 -7.24
N ALA A 67 12.22 -22.32 -7.91
CA ALA A 67 10.95 -22.88 -7.48
C ALA A 67 11.21 -23.96 -6.43
N ALA A 68 11.05 -23.62 -5.15
CA ALA A 68 10.95 -24.60 -4.08
C ALA A 68 9.47 -24.95 -3.86
N VAL A 69 9.19 -26.25 -3.90
CA VAL A 69 7.92 -26.85 -3.46
C VAL A 69 8.05 -27.09 -1.97
N ASP A 70 7.22 -26.44 -1.15
CA ASP A 70 7.19 -26.65 0.31
C ASP A 70 5.87 -27.28 0.75
N ASP A 71 6.00 -28.43 1.39
CA ASP A 71 4.99 -29.11 2.19
C ASP A 71 4.76 -28.34 3.50
N TYR A 72 3.53 -27.89 3.73
CA TYR A 72 3.19 -27.08 4.90
C TYR A 72 3.11 -27.93 6.18
N ARG A 73 4.10 -27.76 7.08
CA ARG A 73 4.08 -28.26 8.47
C ARG A 73 4.05 -27.05 9.42
N PRO A 74 3.14 -26.98 10.40
CA PRO A 74 3.05 -25.82 11.29
C PRO A 74 4.27 -25.77 12.22
N ALA A 75 5.10 -24.73 12.06
CA ALA A 75 6.35 -24.55 12.78
C ALA A 75 6.16 -23.75 14.08
N ALA A 76 6.93 -24.13 15.10
CA ALA A 76 7.17 -23.34 16.30
C ALA A 76 7.69 -21.94 15.93
N ALA A 77 7.43 -20.93 16.77
CA ALA A 77 7.77 -19.53 16.56
C ALA A 77 9.23 -19.36 16.10
N GLN A 78 9.42 -19.18 14.80
CA GLN A 78 10.73 -18.94 14.20
C GLN A 78 11.17 -17.52 14.55
N VAL A 79 12.40 -17.38 15.03
CA VAL A 79 13.07 -16.10 15.15
C VAL A 79 13.15 -15.52 13.74
N ARG A 80 12.43 -14.42 13.48
CA ARG A 80 12.46 -13.75 12.18
C ARG A 80 13.89 -13.25 11.94
N PRO A 81 14.55 -13.60 10.82
CA PRO A 81 15.88 -13.11 10.53
C PRO A 81 15.84 -11.58 10.46
N VAL A 82 16.87 -10.92 10.99
CA VAL A 82 17.02 -9.47 10.88
C VAL A 82 17.11 -9.13 9.39
N VAL A 83 16.03 -8.59 8.82
CA VAL A 83 15.99 -8.19 7.42
C VAL A 83 16.87 -6.96 7.27
N GLN A 84 18.02 -7.13 6.65
CA GLN A 84 18.86 -5.99 6.28
C GLN A 84 18.11 -5.13 5.28
N TRP A 85 18.02 -3.84 5.57
CA TRP A 85 17.35 -2.89 4.68
C TRP A 85 18.07 -2.82 3.32
N ASP A 86 17.31 -2.99 2.24
CA ASP A 86 17.80 -2.90 0.86
C ASP A 86 17.19 -1.66 0.18
N GLN A 87 18.03 -0.67 -0.08
CA GLN A 87 17.68 0.57 -0.80
C GLN A 87 17.10 0.29 -2.20
N SER A 88 17.45 -0.84 -2.83
CA SER A 88 16.95 -1.19 -4.16
C SER A 88 15.44 -1.48 -4.16
N GLN A 89 14.88 -1.92 -3.02
CA GLN A 89 13.45 -2.19 -2.84
C GLN A 89 12.64 -0.92 -2.60
N ALA A 90 13.29 0.20 -2.29
CA ALA A 90 12.60 1.44 -2.03
C ALA A 90 11.92 1.97 -3.30
N THR A 91 10.60 2.18 -3.24
CA THR A 91 9.84 2.76 -4.37
C THR A 91 9.61 4.25 -4.20
N LEU A 92 9.93 4.77 -3.01
CA LEU A 92 9.76 6.15 -2.57
C LEU A 92 11.11 6.68 -2.05
N PRO A 93 11.40 7.99 -2.24
CA PRO A 93 12.63 8.59 -1.73
C PRO A 93 12.60 8.75 -0.20
N GLU A 94 11.43 8.86 0.42
CA GLU A 94 11.26 9.08 1.86
C GLU A 94 11.92 7.97 2.71
N PRO A 95 11.68 6.66 2.49
CA PRO A 95 12.40 5.58 3.17
C PRO A 95 13.92 5.70 3.09
N ILE A 96 14.45 6.05 1.91
CA ILE A 96 15.91 6.18 1.69
C ILE A 96 16.44 7.36 2.51
N LEU A 97 15.79 8.51 2.40
CA LEU A 97 16.14 9.70 3.17
C LEU A 97 16.19 9.41 4.67
N PHE A 98 15.18 8.73 5.21
CA PHE A 98 15.13 8.42 6.64
C PHE A 98 16.22 7.45 7.07
N MET A 99 16.50 6.41 6.28
CA MET A 99 17.58 5.47 6.59
C MET A 99 18.96 6.13 6.49
N THR A 100 19.16 7.04 5.53
CA THR A 100 20.37 7.85 5.43
C THR A 100 20.50 8.82 6.61
N ALA A 101 19.42 9.48 7.01
CA ALA A 101 19.39 10.36 8.18
C ALA A 101 19.72 9.60 9.47
N ARG A 102 19.18 8.39 9.67
CA ARG A 102 19.53 7.50 10.78
C ARG A 102 21.02 7.19 10.81
N ARG A 103 21.61 6.83 9.67
CA ARG A 103 23.03 6.51 9.57
C ARG A 103 23.91 7.72 9.93
N VAL A 104 23.52 8.91 9.45
CA VAL A 104 24.20 10.18 9.78
C VAL A 104 24.12 10.48 11.28
N GLU A 105 22.95 10.34 11.90
CA GLU A 105 22.76 10.64 13.33
C GLU A 105 23.45 9.62 14.26
N LEU A 106 23.41 8.33 13.92
CA LEU A 106 23.93 7.26 14.79
C LEU A 106 25.43 7.04 14.64
N LEU A 107 26.05 7.45 13.54
CA LEU A 107 27.47 7.21 13.26
C LEU A 107 28.21 8.51 12.85
N PRO A 108 28.22 9.55 13.71
CA PRO A 108 28.77 10.85 13.36
C PRO A 108 30.29 10.86 13.15
N GLU A 109 31.02 9.87 13.66
CA GLU A 109 32.47 9.74 13.43
C GLU A 109 32.80 9.17 12.04
N THR A 110 31.84 8.49 11.41
CA THR A 110 31.96 7.92 10.05
C THR A 110 31.35 8.82 8.97
N LEU A 111 30.91 10.02 9.36
CA LEU A 111 30.27 11.00 8.50
C LEU A 111 31.26 11.56 7.49
N THR A 112 31.41 10.83 6.38
CA THR A 112 32.07 11.37 5.19
C THR A 112 31.21 12.50 4.62
N HIS A 113 31.84 13.51 3.99
CA HIS A 113 31.13 14.54 3.21
C HIS A 113 30.08 13.93 2.25
N GLY A 114 30.29 12.69 1.79
CA GLY A 114 29.35 11.94 0.96
C GLY A 114 28.00 11.67 1.63
N GLY A 115 27.95 11.39 2.94
CA GLY A 115 26.69 11.11 3.65
C GLY A 115 25.75 12.31 3.71
N GLN A 116 26.30 13.52 3.92
CA GLN A 116 25.54 14.78 3.91
C GLN A 116 25.05 15.11 2.49
N GLN A 117 25.89 14.91 1.47
CA GLN A 117 25.52 15.11 0.07
C GLN A 117 24.39 14.16 -0.34
N GLU A 118 24.49 12.87 0.03
CA GLU A 118 23.44 11.89 -0.22
C GLU A 118 22.12 12.29 0.47
N LEU A 119 22.16 12.74 1.72
CA LEU A 119 20.96 13.23 2.42
C LEU A 119 20.30 14.39 1.69
N GLN A 120 21.07 15.36 1.20
CA GLN A 120 20.55 16.50 0.43
C GLN A 120 19.99 16.09 -0.93
N GLN A 121 20.63 15.12 -1.60
CA GLN A 121 20.12 14.56 -2.85
C GLN A 121 18.73 13.92 -2.65
N TRP A 122 18.56 13.11 -1.61
CA TRP A 122 17.27 12.49 -1.33
C TRP A 122 16.22 13.49 -0.84
N ARG A 123 16.63 14.55 -0.13
CA ARG A 123 15.71 15.67 0.21
C ARG A 123 15.17 16.33 -1.05
N ALA A 124 16.02 16.60 -2.03
CA ALA A 124 15.59 17.11 -3.33
C ALA A 124 14.66 16.13 -4.05
N ALA A 125 14.96 14.83 -4.03
CA ALA A 125 14.10 13.80 -4.63
C ALA A 125 12.71 13.72 -3.95
N VAL A 126 12.63 13.86 -2.62
CA VAL A 126 11.35 13.96 -1.89
C VAL A 126 10.60 15.24 -2.27
N HIS A 127 11.28 16.38 -2.27
CA HIS A 127 10.70 17.67 -2.66
C HIS A 127 10.09 17.61 -4.07
N ASP A 128 10.81 17.02 -5.02
CA ASP A 128 10.37 16.83 -6.41
C ASP A 128 9.34 15.69 -6.58
N ARG A 129 9.03 15.00 -5.47
CA ARG A 129 8.12 13.85 -5.41
C ARG A 129 8.47 12.77 -6.43
N GLN A 130 9.76 12.50 -6.56
CA GLN A 130 10.24 11.46 -7.46
C GLN A 130 9.72 10.10 -7.02
N ARG A 131 9.48 9.21 -7.97
CA ARG A 131 9.01 7.86 -7.70
C ARG A 131 9.84 6.87 -8.50
N LYS A 132 10.20 5.74 -7.87
CA LYS A 132 10.87 4.66 -8.58
C LYS A 132 9.85 3.92 -9.44
N ILE A 133 10.04 3.96 -10.74
CA ILE A 133 9.22 3.30 -11.76
C ILE A 133 10.15 2.50 -12.66
N SER A 134 9.96 1.19 -12.73
CA SER A 134 10.80 0.29 -13.54
C SER A 134 12.31 0.53 -13.29
N GLY A 135 12.69 0.65 -12.01
CA GLY A 135 14.08 0.90 -11.62
C GLY A 135 14.54 2.37 -11.65
N GLN A 136 13.83 3.26 -12.33
CA GLN A 136 14.24 4.66 -12.52
C GLN A 136 13.46 5.63 -11.64
N TRP A 137 14.14 6.66 -11.12
CA TRP A 137 13.49 7.76 -10.41
C TRP A 137 12.90 8.75 -11.39
N VAL A 138 11.58 8.87 -11.37
CA VAL A 138 10.81 9.65 -12.32
C VAL A 138 10.15 10.81 -11.59
N ALA A 139 10.41 12.03 -12.06
CA ALA A 139 9.80 13.24 -11.54
C ALA A 139 8.30 13.32 -11.85
N ARG A 140 7.59 14.15 -11.10
CA ARG A 140 6.15 14.33 -11.19
C ARG A 140 5.65 14.65 -12.61
N ASP A 141 6.30 15.56 -13.33
CA ASP A 141 5.87 15.95 -14.68
C ASP A 141 5.83 14.78 -15.66
N GLN A 142 6.76 13.83 -15.52
CA GLN A 142 6.79 12.62 -16.35
C GLN A 142 5.65 11.66 -15.98
N GLN A 143 5.28 11.58 -14.70
CA GLN A 143 4.13 10.80 -14.24
C GLN A 143 2.83 11.40 -14.80
N ASP A 144 2.68 12.72 -14.75
CA ASP A 144 1.53 13.44 -15.31
C ASP A 144 1.39 13.22 -16.82
N ARG A 145 2.51 13.22 -17.58
CA ARG A 145 2.52 12.91 -19.02
C ARG A 145 2.08 11.47 -19.29
N ARG A 146 2.58 10.50 -18.52
CA ARG A 146 2.17 9.09 -18.65
C ARG A 146 0.68 8.91 -18.34
N ARG A 147 0.17 9.60 -17.33
CA ARG A 147 -1.25 9.60 -16.98
C ARG A 147 -2.10 10.20 -18.09
N ALA A 148 -1.68 11.31 -18.70
CA ALA A 148 -2.37 11.89 -19.84
C ALA A 148 -2.40 10.92 -21.03
N ALA A 149 -1.26 10.29 -21.35
CA ALA A 149 -1.18 9.29 -22.43
C ALA A 149 -2.06 8.06 -22.14
N PHE A 150 -2.12 7.59 -20.89
CA PHE A 150 -3.05 6.53 -20.46
C PHE A 150 -4.50 6.93 -20.74
N GLN A 151 -4.92 8.14 -20.35
CA GLN A 151 -6.30 8.60 -20.53
C GLN A 151 -6.66 8.72 -22.00
N GLU A 152 -5.74 9.23 -22.83
CA GLU A 152 -5.91 9.32 -24.27
C GLU A 152 -6.12 7.93 -24.89
N LYS A 153 -5.27 6.97 -24.54
CA LYS A 153 -5.39 5.58 -25.03
C LYS A 153 -6.66 4.90 -24.56
N LEU A 154 -7.06 5.13 -23.31
CA LEU A 154 -8.33 4.65 -22.79
C LEU A 154 -9.52 5.26 -23.54
N GLN A 155 -9.48 6.54 -23.88
CA GLN A 155 -10.51 7.18 -24.69
C GLN A 155 -10.58 6.57 -26.10
N GLN A 156 -9.44 6.38 -26.77
CA GLN A 156 -9.37 5.74 -28.09
C GLN A 156 -9.97 4.33 -28.07
N ALA A 157 -9.65 3.53 -27.05
CA ALA A 157 -10.24 2.20 -26.85
C ALA A 157 -11.76 2.26 -26.71
N ASN A 158 -12.26 3.17 -25.88
CA ASN A 158 -13.70 3.33 -25.61
C ASN A 158 -14.46 3.78 -26.86
N GLU A 159 -13.86 4.66 -27.68
CA GLU A 159 -14.43 5.09 -28.94
C GLU A 159 -14.55 3.93 -29.93
N LYS A 160 -13.50 3.11 -30.08
CA LYS A 160 -13.52 1.90 -30.91
C LYS A 160 -14.57 0.89 -30.43
N ALA A 161 -14.66 0.64 -29.12
CA ALA A 161 -15.67 -0.24 -28.53
C ALA A 161 -17.10 0.27 -28.78
N ARG A 162 -17.35 1.58 -28.64
CA ARG A 162 -18.65 2.19 -28.98
C ARG A 162 -18.98 2.08 -30.46
N GLN A 163 -17.98 2.24 -31.35
CA GLN A 163 -18.18 2.04 -32.78
C GLN A 163 -18.56 0.59 -33.09
N ALA A 164 -17.88 -0.39 -32.49
CA ALA A 164 -18.22 -1.81 -32.61
C ALA A 164 -19.64 -2.11 -32.13
N ALA A 165 -20.02 -1.58 -30.96
CA ALA A 165 -21.35 -1.79 -30.37
C ALA A 165 -22.50 -1.21 -31.22
N ARG A 166 -22.23 -0.20 -32.05
CA ARG A 166 -23.21 0.40 -32.99
C ARG A 166 -23.40 -0.41 -34.27
N LEU A 167 -22.49 -1.33 -34.60
CA LEU A 167 -22.61 -2.17 -35.78
C LEU A 167 -23.62 -3.30 -35.53
N TYR A 168 -24.59 -3.42 -36.43
CA TYR A 168 -25.53 -4.54 -36.45
C TYR A 168 -24.91 -5.69 -37.27
N ASP A 169 -24.96 -6.90 -36.72
CA ASP A 169 -24.34 -8.10 -37.31
C ASP A 169 -25.16 -8.70 -38.49
N ARG A 170 -25.57 -7.86 -39.45
CA ARG A 170 -26.44 -8.22 -40.57
C ARG A 170 -25.69 -8.98 -41.67
N THR A 171 -24.49 -8.54 -42.01
CA THR A 171 -23.66 -9.16 -43.05
C THR A 171 -22.38 -9.79 -42.47
N PRO A 172 -21.75 -10.75 -43.16
CA PRO A 172 -20.42 -11.22 -42.79
C PRO A 172 -19.37 -10.09 -42.72
N ALA A 173 -19.51 -9.06 -43.56
CA ALA A 173 -18.64 -7.89 -43.53
C ALA A 173 -18.83 -7.06 -42.26
N ASP A 174 -20.06 -6.88 -41.78
CA ASP A 174 -20.34 -6.18 -40.52
C ASP A 174 -19.72 -6.93 -39.33
N LYS A 175 -19.87 -8.26 -39.30
CA LYS A 175 -19.25 -9.12 -38.26
C LYS A 175 -17.73 -9.02 -38.28
N ALA A 176 -17.11 -9.04 -39.46
CA ALA A 176 -15.66 -8.89 -39.59
C ALA A 176 -15.19 -7.50 -39.14
N ARG A 177 -15.92 -6.44 -39.52
CA ARG A 177 -15.64 -5.07 -39.10
C ARG A 177 -15.78 -4.89 -37.60
N LYS A 178 -16.83 -5.44 -36.99
CA LYS A 178 -17.05 -5.41 -35.55
C LYS A 178 -15.92 -6.10 -34.79
N ARG A 179 -15.56 -7.33 -35.18
CA ARG A 179 -14.42 -8.06 -34.60
C ARG A 179 -13.10 -7.28 -34.72
N ARG A 180 -12.87 -6.62 -35.86
CA ARG A 180 -11.69 -5.77 -36.05
C ARG A 180 -11.68 -4.59 -35.07
N LEU A 181 -12.80 -3.88 -34.93
CA LEU A 181 -12.91 -2.76 -33.98
C LEU A 181 -12.76 -3.21 -32.52
N GLU A 182 -13.30 -4.38 -32.18
CA GLU A 182 -13.12 -4.99 -30.85
C GLU A 182 -11.65 -5.34 -30.58
N ALA A 183 -10.96 -5.94 -31.55
CA ALA A 183 -9.52 -6.24 -31.45
C ALA A 183 -8.68 -4.95 -31.33
N GLU A 184 -8.96 -3.96 -32.17
CA GLU A 184 -8.29 -2.66 -32.10
C GLU A 184 -8.57 -1.94 -30.77
N ALA A 185 -9.76 -2.10 -30.17
CA ALA A 185 -10.06 -1.56 -28.84
C ALA A 185 -9.24 -2.28 -27.75
N GLN A 186 -9.12 -3.60 -27.84
CA GLN A 186 -8.32 -4.41 -26.91
C GLN A 186 -6.82 -4.04 -26.98
N GLU A 187 -6.28 -3.82 -28.16
CA GLU A 187 -4.90 -3.33 -28.34
C GLU A 187 -4.67 -1.97 -27.66
N GLU A 188 -5.61 -1.02 -27.81
CA GLU A 188 -5.50 0.28 -27.15
C GLU A 188 -5.63 0.16 -25.62
N LEU A 189 -6.45 -0.76 -25.09
CA LEU A 189 -6.51 -1.02 -23.65
C LEU A 189 -5.20 -1.61 -23.11
N LEU A 190 -4.57 -2.52 -23.85
CA LEU A 190 -3.26 -3.07 -23.49
C LEU A 190 -2.20 -1.97 -23.50
N ALA A 191 -2.18 -1.13 -24.53
CA ALA A 191 -1.29 0.02 -24.62
C ALA A 191 -1.52 1.01 -23.47
N ALA A 192 -2.78 1.31 -23.14
CA ALA A 192 -3.14 2.14 -22.00
C ALA A 192 -2.56 1.54 -20.71
N ALA A 193 -2.87 0.28 -20.39
CA ALA A 193 -2.37 -0.39 -19.19
C ALA A 193 -0.84 -0.30 -19.07
N GLN A 194 -0.10 -0.54 -20.16
CA GLN A 194 1.36 -0.47 -20.17
C GLN A 194 1.94 0.91 -19.86
N LEU A 195 1.22 1.99 -20.19
CA LEU A 195 1.63 3.35 -19.90
C LEU A 195 1.51 3.72 -18.43
N TRP A 196 0.78 2.94 -17.62
CA TRP A 196 0.61 3.27 -16.21
C TRP A 196 1.96 3.25 -15.47
N PRO A 197 2.31 4.34 -14.75
CA PRO A 197 3.62 4.49 -14.15
C PRO A 197 3.90 3.43 -13.07
N ASP A 198 2.95 3.21 -12.16
CA ASP A 198 3.15 2.27 -11.07
C ASP A 198 3.10 0.82 -11.54
N THR A 199 4.13 0.03 -11.22
CA THR A 199 4.26 -1.36 -11.67
C THR A 199 3.14 -2.24 -11.14
N VAL A 200 2.71 -2.06 -9.87
CA VAL A 200 1.67 -2.89 -9.25
C VAL A 200 0.34 -2.62 -9.90
N ILE A 201 -0.06 -1.35 -10.06
CA ILE A 201 -1.32 -0.99 -10.71
C ILE A 201 -1.29 -1.34 -12.21
N ARG A 202 -0.14 -1.18 -12.89
CA ARG A 202 0.03 -1.62 -14.28
C ARG A 202 -0.22 -3.12 -14.42
N LEU A 203 0.40 -3.94 -13.57
CA LEU A 203 0.19 -5.40 -13.59
C LEU A 203 -1.24 -5.77 -13.24
N PHE A 204 -1.86 -5.06 -12.29
CA PHE A 204 -3.28 -5.22 -11.99
C PHE A 204 -4.14 -4.97 -13.23
N PHE A 205 -3.93 -3.87 -13.97
CA PHE A 205 -4.65 -3.63 -15.22
C PHE A 205 -4.48 -4.74 -16.23
N LEU A 206 -3.26 -5.16 -16.49
CA LEU A 206 -2.96 -6.25 -17.41
C LEU A 206 -3.66 -7.56 -16.97
N ALA A 207 -3.65 -7.88 -15.68
CA ALA A 207 -4.34 -9.03 -15.12
C ALA A 207 -5.87 -8.94 -15.32
N THR A 208 -6.47 -7.74 -15.16
CA THR A 208 -7.90 -7.56 -15.43
C THR A 208 -8.26 -7.75 -16.91
N LEU A 209 -7.36 -7.37 -17.83
CA LEU A 209 -7.56 -7.60 -19.27
C LEU A 209 -7.43 -9.08 -19.63
N ASP A 210 -6.46 -9.79 -19.05
CA ASP A 210 -6.33 -11.24 -19.23
C ASP A 210 -7.57 -11.98 -18.72
N LEU A 211 -8.04 -11.62 -17.52
CA LEU A 211 -9.21 -12.23 -16.90
C LEU A 211 -10.44 -12.09 -17.80
N ARG A 212 -10.63 -10.90 -18.41
CA ARG A 212 -11.71 -10.65 -19.38
C ARG A 212 -11.54 -11.44 -20.66
N SER A 213 -10.31 -11.57 -21.13
CA SER A 213 -9.96 -12.36 -22.31
C SER A 213 -10.02 -13.87 -22.04
N LYS A 214 -10.35 -14.28 -20.81
CA LYS A 214 -10.35 -15.67 -20.32
C LYS A 214 -8.98 -16.35 -20.35
N GLU A 215 -7.93 -15.55 -20.37
CA GLU A 215 -6.53 -15.97 -20.25
C GLU A 215 -6.19 -16.18 -18.77
N TYR A 216 -6.91 -17.10 -18.12
CA TYR A 216 -6.93 -17.21 -16.65
C TYR A 216 -5.56 -17.53 -16.05
N ALA A 217 -4.70 -18.27 -16.75
CA ALA A 217 -3.34 -18.58 -16.28
C ALA A 217 -2.44 -17.33 -16.22
N GLN A 218 -2.54 -16.46 -17.24
CA GLN A 218 -1.79 -15.19 -17.26
C GLN A 218 -2.33 -14.24 -16.18
N ALA A 219 -3.65 -14.17 -16.04
CA ALA A 219 -4.31 -13.38 -15.02
C ALA A 219 -3.87 -13.80 -13.60
N GLU A 220 -3.87 -15.11 -13.31
CA GLU A 220 -3.43 -15.66 -12.01
C GLU A 220 -1.99 -15.25 -11.70
N GLY A 221 -1.07 -15.45 -12.63
CA GLY A 221 0.35 -15.11 -12.42
C GLY A 221 0.56 -13.63 -12.13
N ARG A 222 -0.14 -12.74 -12.83
CA ARG A 222 -0.06 -11.28 -12.61
C ARG A 222 -0.72 -10.87 -11.29
N PHE A 223 -1.88 -11.42 -10.95
CA PHE A 223 -2.51 -11.14 -9.66
C PHE A 223 -1.70 -11.69 -8.48
N ARG A 224 -1.05 -12.86 -8.63
CA ARG A 224 -0.15 -13.42 -7.63
C ARG A 224 1.02 -12.47 -7.34
N TRP A 225 1.64 -11.93 -8.38
CA TRP A 225 2.69 -10.90 -8.20
C TRP A 225 2.15 -9.66 -7.46
N CYS A 226 0.95 -9.19 -7.82
CA CYS A 226 0.33 -8.05 -7.14
C CYS A 226 0.08 -8.33 -5.65
N VAL A 227 -0.34 -9.56 -5.33
CA VAL A 227 -0.53 -10.05 -3.95
C VAL A 227 0.79 -10.10 -3.19
N GLU A 228 1.87 -10.54 -3.80
CA GLU A 228 3.20 -10.59 -3.17
C GLU A 228 3.71 -9.17 -2.88
N ALA A 229 3.55 -8.25 -3.84
CA ALA A 229 3.95 -6.86 -3.70
C ALA A 229 3.13 -6.13 -2.62
N GLU A 230 1.80 -6.29 -2.61
CA GLU A 230 0.88 -5.60 -1.71
C GLU A 230 -0.19 -6.55 -1.15
N PRO A 231 0.17 -7.41 -0.16
CA PRO A 231 -0.68 -8.48 0.36
C PRO A 231 -1.95 -8.02 1.06
N LEU A 232 -2.01 -6.75 1.48
CA LEU A 232 -3.15 -6.17 2.18
C LEU A 232 -4.20 -5.57 1.21
N VAL A 233 -3.98 -5.64 -0.10
CA VAL A 233 -4.93 -5.15 -1.11
C VAL A 233 -5.88 -6.27 -1.53
N ALA A 234 -7.10 -6.22 -1.00
CA ALA A 234 -8.13 -7.25 -1.24
C ALA A 234 -8.50 -7.43 -2.72
N ALA A 235 -8.45 -6.39 -3.55
CA ALA A 235 -8.72 -6.51 -4.99
C ALA A 235 -7.78 -7.49 -5.70
N PHE A 236 -6.54 -7.63 -5.24
CA PHE A 236 -5.57 -8.53 -5.86
C PHE A 236 -5.91 -9.99 -5.53
N ARG A 237 -6.31 -10.25 -4.27
CA ARG A 237 -6.88 -11.53 -3.82
C ARG A 237 -8.17 -11.88 -4.58
N GLN A 238 -9.07 -10.90 -4.71
CA GLN A 238 -10.30 -11.02 -5.50
C GLN A 238 -10.01 -11.45 -6.95
N GLY A 239 -9.11 -10.74 -7.63
CA GLY A 239 -8.75 -11.04 -9.02
C GLY A 239 -8.12 -12.41 -9.19
N ARG A 240 -7.19 -12.78 -8.28
CA ARG A 240 -6.59 -14.11 -8.25
C ARG A 240 -7.64 -15.20 -8.05
N GLY A 241 -8.54 -15.03 -7.08
CA GLY A 241 -9.64 -15.97 -6.83
C GLY A 241 -10.53 -16.16 -8.06
N LEU A 242 -10.89 -15.09 -8.76
CA LEU A 242 -11.66 -15.16 -10.01
C LEU A 242 -10.91 -15.90 -11.13
N ALA A 243 -9.61 -15.67 -11.28
CA ALA A 243 -8.79 -16.39 -12.25
C ALA A 243 -8.70 -17.89 -11.92
N LEU A 244 -8.52 -18.24 -10.65
CA LEU A 244 -8.45 -19.63 -10.17
C LEU A 244 -9.78 -20.38 -10.37
N VAL A 245 -10.92 -19.71 -10.19
CA VAL A 245 -12.24 -20.24 -10.55
C VAL A 245 -12.27 -20.58 -12.05
N GLY A 246 -11.82 -19.67 -12.91
CA GLY A 246 -11.72 -19.90 -14.36
C GLY A 246 -10.82 -21.09 -14.73
N LEU A 247 -9.76 -21.34 -13.94
CA LEU A 247 -8.87 -22.50 -14.05
C LEU A 247 -9.43 -23.78 -13.39
N LYS A 248 -10.62 -23.73 -12.78
CA LYS A 248 -11.24 -24.83 -12.02
C LYS A 248 -10.42 -25.28 -10.80
N GLN A 249 -9.59 -24.41 -10.26
CA GLN A 249 -8.80 -24.63 -9.04
C GLN A 249 -9.61 -24.18 -7.81
N HIS A 250 -10.75 -24.84 -7.57
CA HIS A 250 -11.78 -24.39 -6.63
C HIS A 250 -11.28 -24.19 -5.19
N LEU A 251 -10.43 -25.08 -4.67
CA LEU A 251 -9.92 -24.97 -3.30
C LEU A 251 -9.01 -23.74 -3.11
N GLN A 252 -8.10 -23.48 -4.04
CA GLN A 252 -7.23 -22.30 -4.00
C GLN A 252 -8.04 -21.01 -4.17
N ALA A 253 -9.08 -21.04 -5.02
CA ALA A 253 -9.99 -19.91 -5.14
C ALA A 253 -10.72 -19.61 -3.81
N LEU A 254 -11.17 -20.65 -3.09
CA LEU A 254 -11.77 -20.47 -1.76
C LEU A 254 -10.80 -19.83 -0.77
N GLU A 255 -9.52 -20.23 -0.76
CA GLU A 255 -8.49 -19.62 0.08
C GLU A 255 -8.32 -18.13 -0.22
N GLU A 256 -8.25 -17.76 -1.49
CA GLU A 256 -8.14 -16.36 -1.92
C GLU A 256 -9.39 -15.55 -1.52
N PHE A 257 -10.59 -16.11 -1.64
CA PHE A 257 -11.82 -15.43 -1.23
C PHE A 257 -11.98 -15.34 0.30
N ILE A 258 -11.51 -16.34 1.06
CA ILE A 258 -11.41 -16.26 2.52
C ILE A 258 -10.50 -15.09 2.92
N LEU A 259 -9.32 -14.98 2.32
CA LEU A 259 -8.39 -13.88 2.59
C LEU A 259 -8.96 -12.52 2.15
N CYS A 260 -9.62 -12.47 0.99
CA CYS A 260 -10.31 -11.28 0.50
C CYS A 260 -11.39 -10.80 1.48
N LEU A 261 -12.21 -11.71 2.01
CA LEU A 261 -13.22 -11.40 3.01
C LEU A 261 -12.61 -10.92 4.34
N LYS A 262 -11.51 -11.55 4.79
CA LYS A 262 -10.78 -11.08 5.99
C LYS A 262 -10.22 -9.67 5.82
N LEU A 263 -9.78 -9.30 4.62
CA LEU A 263 -9.27 -7.95 4.32
C LEU A 263 -10.40 -6.92 4.10
N ARG A 264 -11.56 -7.34 3.58
CA ARG A 264 -12.71 -6.48 3.27
C ARG A 264 -14.02 -7.11 3.72
N ASP A 265 -14.29 -7.00 5.01
CA ASP A 265 -15.54 -7.41 5.67
C ASP A 265 -16.59 -6.29 5.74
N ASP A 266 -16.37 -5.15 5.06
CA ASP A 266 -17.30 -4.02 5.03
C ASP A 266 -18.27 -4.02 3.85
N THR A 267 -18.26 -5.09 3.04
CA THR A 267 -19.06 -5.19 1.84
C THR A 267 -19.63 -6.58 1.68
N TYR A 268 -20.91 -6.68 1.32
CA TYR A 268 -21.53 -7.98 0.98
C TYR A 268 -20.92 -8.62 -0.27
N GLN A 269 -20.16 -7.87 -1.06
CA GLN A 269 -19.51 -8.39 -2.26
C GLN A 269 -18.52 -9.51 -1.94
N THR A 270 -17.73 -9.42 -0.85
CA THR A 270 -16.78 -10.47 -0.47
C THR A 270 -17.48 -11.73 0.01
N LEU A 271 -18.56 -11.59 0.78
CA LEU A 271 -19.42 -12.72 1.16
C LEU A 271 -19.99 -13.41 -0.07
N LYS A 272 -20.54 -12.63 -1.02
CA LYS A 272 -21.09 -13.17 -2.25
C LYS A 272 -20.04 -13.91 -3.08
N LEU A 273 -18.83 -13.35 -3.23
CA LEU A 273 -17.73 -14.01 -3.94
C LEU A 273 -17.39 -15.37 -3.33
N LEU A 274 -17.32 -15.44 -2.00
CA LEU A 274 -17.06 -16.68 -1.28
C LEU A 274 -18.22 -17.68 -1.42
N GLU A 275 -19.47 -17.23 -1.28
CA GLU A 275 -20.67 -18.05 -1.50
C GLU A 275 -20.74 -18.62 -2.91
N ASP A 276 -20.48 -17.81 -3.93
CA ASP A 276 -20.53 -18.22 -5.33
C ASP A 276 -19.40 -19.23 -5.64
N ALA A 277 -18.19 -18.99 -5.13
CA ALA A 277 -17.09 -19.95 -5.24
C ALA A 277 -17.39 -21.29 -4.54
N MET A 278 -18.06 -21.27 -3.38
CA MET A 278 -18.51 -22.49 -2.70
C MET A 278 -19.55 -23.26 -3.52
N LYS A 279 -20.48 -22.58 -4.19
CA LYS A 279 -21.47 -23.23 -5.07
C LYS A 279 -20.82 -23.88 -6.30
N GLU A 280 -19.79 -23.25 -6.84
CA GLU A 280 -19.03 -23.79 -7.97
C GLU A 280 -18.08 -24.93 -7.57
N THR A 281 -17.84 -25.13 -6.27
CA THR A 281 -16.96 -26.19 -5.78
C THR A 281 -17.63 -27.56 -5.95
N PRO A 282 -16.98 -28.53 -6.63
CA PRO A 282 -17.51 -29.88 -6.79
C PRO A 282 -17.87 -30.55 -5.47
N GLY A 283 -18.96 -31.32 -5.47
CA GLY A 283 -19.45 -32.01 -4.26
C GLY A 283 -18.44 -32.93 -3.57
N SER A 284 -17.48 -33.48 -4.34
CA SER A 284 -16.37 -34.29 -3.81
C SER A 284 -15.41 -33.51 -2.90
N LEU A 285 -15.35 -32.18 -3.03
CA LEU A 285 -14.43 -31.31 -2.28
C LEU A 285 -15.06 -30.65 -1.05
N ILE A 286 -16.36 -30.85 -0.80
CA ILE A 286 -17.09 -30.23 0.33
C ILE A 286 -16.53 -30.68 1.69
N LYS A 287 -15.92 -31.87 1.77
CA LYS A 287 -15.27 -32.38 2.99
C LYS A 287 -13.87 -31.81 3.21
N HIS A 288 -13.32 -31.03 2.28
CA HIS A 288 -11.99 -30.44 2.41
C HIS A 288 -11.97 -29.38 3.53
N PRO A 289 -10.91 -29.28 4.36
CA PRO A 289 -10.84 -28.31 5.45
C PRO A 289 -11.09 -26.86 5.02
N THR A 290 -10.57 -26.45 3.86
CA THR A 290 -10.78 -25.11 3.28
C THR A 290 -12.27 -24.79 3.08
N TYR A 291 -13.07 -25.76 2.61
CA TYR A 291 -14.51 -25.57 2.44
C TYR A 291 -15.21 -25.39 3.80
N GLY A 292 -14.80 -26.18 4.79
CA GLY A 292 -15.25 -26.02 6.18
C GLY A 292 -14.94 -24.63 6.74
N GLN A 293 -13.71 -24.13 6.55
CA GLN A 293 -13.30 -22.80 6.96
C GLN A 293 -14.08 -21.69 6.24
N ALA A 294 -14.32 -21.83 4.93
CA ALA A 294 -15.13 -20.90 4.16
C ALA A 294 -16.55 -20.82 4.73
N LYS A 295 -17.16 -21.99 5.00
CA LYS A 295 -18.50 -22.08 5.58
C LYS A 295 -18.56 -21.45 6.97
N GLU A 296 -17.63 -21.79 7.85
CA GLU A 296 -17.54 -21.23 9.20
C GLU A 296 -17.40 -19.71 9.15
N LEU A 297 -16.56 -19.20 8.24
CA LEU A 297 -16.37 -17.76 8.08
C LEU A 297 -17.64 -17.05 7.59
N LEU A 298 -18.38 -17.62 6.63
CA LEU A 298 -19.67 -17.08 6.20
C LEU A 298 -20.70 -17.09 7.32
N ASP A 299 -20.74 -18.17 8.10
CA ASP A 299 -21.69 -18.34 9.21
C ASP A 299 -21.47 -17.33 10.35
N ARG A 300 -20.33 -16.64 10.40
CA ARG A 300 -20.09 -15.53 11.36
C ARG A 300 -20.85 -14.25 11.02
N TYR A 301 -21.34 -14.10 9.79
CA TYR A 301 -22.03 -12.90 9.35
C TYR A 301 -23.56 -13.10 9.31
N GLU A 302 -24.28 -12.05 9.65
CA GLU A 302 -25.72 -11.97 9.39
C GLU A 302 -25.98 -11.91 7.89
N LYS A 303 -27.00 -12.67 7.45
CA LYS A 303 -27.48 -12.56 6.08
C LYS A 303 -28.04 -11.16 5.84
N PRO A 304 -27.78 -10.56 4.67
CA PRO A 304 -28.34 -9.24 4.37
C PRO A 304 -29.88 -9.31 4.39
N LYS A 305 -30.52 -8.31 5.00
CA LYS A 305 -32.00 -8.20 5.02
C LYS A 305 -32.60 -8.18 3.61
N TYR A 306 -31.85 -7.64 2.64
CA TYR A 306 -32.24 -7.60 1.24
C TYR A 306 -31.17 -8.28 0.40
N PRO A 307 -31.54 -9.08 -0.63
CA PRO A 307 -30.56 -9.67 -1.50
C PRO A 307 -29.69 -8.57 -2.12
N TYR A 308 -28.38 -8.75 -2.04
CA TYR A 308 -27.44 -7.81 -2.62
C TYR A 308 -27.66 -7.74 -4.13
N ARG A 309 -28.25 -6.64 -4.60
CA ARG A 309 -28.41 -6.37 -6.03
C ARG A 309 -27.09 -5.80 -6.54
N SER A 310 -26.31 -6.64 -7.22
CA SER A 310 -25.24 -6.13 -8.07
C SER A 310 -25.90 -5.38 -9.22
N TYR A 311 -25.86 -4.05 -9.20
CA TYR A 311 -26.52 -3.20 -10.20
C TYR A 311 -25.81 -3.18 -11.58
N GLY A 312 -25.03 -4.20 -11.91
CA GLY A 312 -24.35 -4.33 -13.20
C GLY A 312 -23.67 -5.69 -13.36
N ARG A 313 -23.31 -6.00 -14.62
CA ARG A 313 -22.40 -7.11 -14.99
C ARG A 313 -20.94 -6.81 -14.61
N ASP A 314 -20.66 -5.59 -14.18
CA ASP A 314 -19.30 -5.12 -13.92
C ASP A 314 -18.73 -5.64 -12.60
N ILE A 315 -17.44 -6.01 -12.64
CA ILE A 315 -16.68 -6.35 -11.44
C ILE A 315 -16.34 -5.05 -10.71
N SER A 316 -16.81 -4.93 -9.48
CA SER A 316 -16.37 -3.90 -8.53
C SER A 316 -15.08 -4.39 -7.86
N TRP A 317 -13.95 -3.76 -8.18
CA TRP A 317 -12.65 -4.14 -7.62
C TRP A 317 -12.47 -3.54 -6.23
N LEU A 318 -12.16 -4.39 -5.25
CA LEU A 318 -12.06 -4.03 -3.83
C LEU A 318 -10.76 -3.31 -3.45
N MET A 319 -10.45 -2.26 -4.21
CA MET A 319 -9.25 -1.45 -4.04
C MET A 319 -9.34 -0.62 -2.75
N PRO A 320 -8.19 -0.17 -2.19
CA PRO A 320 -8.19 0.75 -1.07
C PRO A 320 -9.09 1.97 -1.33
N GLY A 321 -10.01 2.21 -0.41
CA GLY A 321 -10.94 3.32 -0.45
C GLY A 321 -12.25 2.93 -1.15
N LYS A 322 -12.66 3.74 -2.12
CA LYS A 322 -13.85 3.44 -2.94
C LYS A 322 -13.53 2.30 -3.90
N PRO A 323 -14.42 1.30 -4.05
CA PRO A 323 -14.25 0.26 -5.04
C PRO A 323 -14.10 0.85 -6.45
N TRP A 324 -13.26 0.23 -7.27
CA TRP A 324 -13.06 0.64 -8.65
C TRP A 324 -14.04 -0.15 -9.53
N THR A 325 -15.05 0.51 -10.06
CA THR A 325 -16.03 -0.11 -10.94
C THR A 325 -15.60 0.10 -12.40
N THR A 326 -15.51 -0.99 -13.14
CA THR A 326 -15.43 -0.91 -14.60
C THR A 326 -16.81 -0.57 -15.15
N ARG A 327 -16.89 0.10 -16.30
CA ARG A 327 -18.11 0.18 -17.09
C ARG A 327 -17.82 -0.36 -18.48
N ASP A 328 -18.78 -1.05 -19.08
CA ASP A 328 -18.84 -1.31 -20.53
C ASP A 328 -17.55 -1.93 -21.12
N ASP A 329 -17.00 -2.97 -20.48
CA ASP A 329 -15.79 -3.69 -20.93
C ASP A 329 -14.49 -2.84 -21.00
N THR A 330 -14.49 -1.63 -20.42
CA THR A 330 -13.34 -0.69 -20.42
C THR A 330 -12.47 -0.81 -19.17
N LEU A 331 -11.25 -0.26 -19.17
CA LEU A 331 -10.48 -0.06 -17.93
C LEU A 331 -11.03 1.15 -17.15
N PHE A 332 -10.93 1.12 -15.83
CA PHE A 332 -11.26 2.29 -14.99
C PHE A 332 -10.10 3.29 -14.99
N ALA A 333 -10.41 4.56 -14.72
CA ALA A 333 -9.41 5.57 -14.39
C ALA A 333 -9.17 5.56 -12.86
N PRO A 334 -7.97 5.18 -12.39
CA PRO A 334 -7.65 5.14 -10.96
C PRO A 334 -7.78 6.53 -10.32
N PRO A 335 -8.40 6.61 -9.13
CA PRO A 335 -8.45 7.84 -8.34
C PRO A 335 -7.10 8.24 -7.72
N TYR A 336 -6.09 7.37 -7.82
CA TYR A 336 -4.72 7.57 -7.35
C TYR A 336 -3.73 6.84 -8.26
N ASP A 337 -2.48 7.30 -8.29
CA ASP A 337 -1.46 6.81 -9.21
C ASP A 337 -0.68 5.61 -8.67
N ARG A 338 -0.65 5.46 -7.34
CA ARG A 338 0.07 4.40 -6.61
C ARG A 338 -0.62 4.08 -5.28
N ILE A 339 -0.45 2.85 -4.82
CA ILE A 339 -0.75 2.44 -3.44
C ILE A 339 0.52 2.62 -2.60
N VAL A 340 0.41 3.27 -1.44
CA VAL A 340 1.50 3.45 -0.49
C VAL A 340 1.13 2.77 0.82
N ALA A 341 1.96 1.80 1.23
CA ALA A 341 1.86 1.14 2.52
C ALA A 341 2.68 1.89 3.57
N LYS A 342 1.99 2.63 4.42
CA LYS A 342 2.54 3.24 5.64
C LYS A 342 2.28 2.37 6.85
N GLN A 343 2.95 2.68 7.95
CA GLN A 343 2.73 2.03 9.23
C GLN A 343 2.73 3.05 10.37
N ALA A 344 2.11 2.68 11.48
CA ALA A 344 2.10 3.45 12.71
C ALA A 344 2.04 2.52 13.93
N LEU A 345 2.36 3.06 15.08
CA LEU A 345 2.15 2.40 16.37
C LEU A 345 0.74 2.72 16.87
N ALA A 346 0.06 1.74 17.46
CA ALA A 346 -1.20 1.94 18.14
C ALA A 346 -1.17 1.43 19.59
N VAL A 347 -1.81 2.16 20.51
CA VAL A 347 -1.94 1.81 21.93
C VAL A 347 -3.42 1.51 22.22
N PRO A 348 -3.78 0.30 22.70
CA PRO A 348 -5.16 -0.01 23.06
C PRO A 348 -5.56 0.76 24.31
N VAL A 349 -6.71 1.44 24.28
CA VAL A 349 -7.25 2.21 25.41
C VAL A 349 -8.62 1.73 25.86
N SER A 350 -9.18 0.72 25.19
CA SER A 350 -10.42 0.07 25.57
C SER A 350 -10.43 -1.39 25.15
N GLU A 351 -11.07 -2.24 25.95
CA GLU A 351 -11.36 -3.63 25.58
C GLU A 351 -12.23 -3.73 24.33
N ASN A 352 -13.02 -2.71 24.03
CA ASN A 352 -13.95 -2.67 22.89
C ASN A 352 -13.29 -2.32 21.54
N GLY A 353 -11.96 -2.47 21.42
CA GLY A 353 -11.26 -2.26 20.16
C GLY A 353 -10.96 -0.82 19.83
N VAL A 354 -10.86 0.06 20.83
CA VAL A 354 -10.42 1.45 20.62
C VAL A 354 -8.92 1.57 20.87
N LEU A 355 -8.19 2.07 19.87
CA LEU A 355 -6.76 2.31 19.96
C LEU A 355 -6.43 3.76 19.62
N LEU A 356 -5.38 4.31 20.25
CA LEU A 356 -4.77 5.59 19.88
C LEU A 356 -3.64 5.35 18.89
N VAL A 357 -3.61 6.11 17.79
CA VAL A 357 -2.63 6.00 16.70
C VAL A 357 -2.20 7.38 16.25
N ASP A 358 -1.03 7.49 15.63
CA ASP A 358 -0.52 8.71 15.01
C ASP A 358 -1.54 9.33 14.02
N SER A 359 -1.98 10.56 14.32
CA SER A 359 -2.94 11.32 13.51
C SER A 359 -2.43 11.62 12.10
N ASN A 360 -1.13 11.93 11.97
CA ASN A 360 -0.53 12.28 10.69
C ASN A 360 -0.34 11.04 9.83
N ALA A 361 0.07 9.92 10.43
CA ALA A 361 0.28 8.68 9.70
C ALA A 361 -1.02 8.17 9.05
N ILE A 362 -2.16 8.28 9.74
CA ILE A 362 -3.46 7.83 9.20
C ILE A 362 -4.18 8.89 8.36
N SER A 363 -3.61 10.09 8.21
CA SER A 363 -4.26 11.18 7.47
C SER A 363 -4.43 10.82 6.00
N GLY A 364 -5.67 10.76 5.54
CA GLY A 364 -5.99 10.32 4.17
C GLY A 364 -5.85 8.81 3.93
N ALA A 365 -5.79 8.00 5.00
CA ALA A 365 -5.83 6.55 4.88
C ALA A 365 -7.11 6.07 4.18
N TYR A 366 -6.95 5.10 3.30
CA TYR A 366 -8.06 4.44 2.62
C TYR A 366 -8.48 3.15 3.28
N LEU A 367 -7.52 2.40 3.81
CA LEU A 367 -7.73 1.20 4.62
C LEU A 367 -6.67 1.14 5.70
N MET A 368 -7.02 0.53 6.83
CA MET A 368 -6.12 0.32 7.94
C MET A 368 -6.33 -1.08 8.49
N TYR A 369 -5.23 -1.69 8.91
CA TYR A 369 -5.20 -3.02 9.50
C TYR A 369 -4.32 -3.00 10.73
N VAL A 370 -4.82 -3.51 11.86
CA VAL A 370 -4.02 -3.75 13.06
C VAL A 370 -3.54 -5.19 13.02
N GLU A 371 -2.22 -5.38 13.13
CA GLU A 371 -1.63 -6.70 13.29
C GLU A 371 -1.80 -7.14 14.75
N VAL A 372 -2.78 -8.02 14.98
CA VAL A 372 -3.18 -8.47 16.32
C VAL A 372 -2.42 -9.72 16.77
N ALA A 373 -1.83 -10.43 15.81
CA ALA A 373 -0.85 -11.50 15.98
C ALA A 373 -0.03 -11.60 14.68
N PRO A 374 1.11 -12.32 14.66
CA PRO A 374 1.90 -12.49 13.44
C PRO A 374 1.03 -12.95 12.26
N ASP A 375 1.03 -12.15 11.19
CA ASP A 375 0.26 -12.39 9.96
C ASP A 375 -1.28 -12.45 10.15
N GLN A 376 -1.77 -11.99 11.31
CA GLN A 376 -3.19 -11.88 11.61
C GLN A 376 -3.60 -10.42 11.71
N PHE A 377 -4.37 -9.99 10.72
CA PHE A 377 -4.81 -8.60 10.57
C PHE A 377 -6.28 -8.45 10.93
N ALA A 378 -6.57 -7.42 11.72
CA ALA A 378 -7.93 -6.97 11.98
C ALA A 378 -8.12 -5.58 11.37
N ARG A 379 -9.19 -5.39 10.61
CA ARG A 379 -9.48 -4.10 10.00
C ARG A 379 -9.75 -3.04 11.07
N ALA A 380 -9.17 -1.86 10.87
CA ALA A 380 -9.49 -0.66 11.61
C ALA A 380 -10.28 0.34 10.76
N ASP A 381 -11.21 1.04 11.41
CA ASP A 381 -11.94 2.16 10.84
C ASP A 381 -11.52 3.45 11.56
N THR A 382 -11.38 4.56 10.82
CA THR A 382 -11.39 5.89 11.43
C THR A 382 -12.84 6.21 11.85
N PRO A 383 -13.08 6.68 13.07
CA PRO A 383 -14.39 7.24 13.43
C PRO A 383 -14.71 8.35 12.42
N ARG A 384 -15.84 8.25 11.71
CA ARG A 384 -16.26 9.24 10.68
C ARG A 384 -16.45 10.67 11.20
N TYR A 385 -16.23 10.92 12.49
CA TYR A 385 -16.61 12.13 13.22
C TYR A 385 -15.44 13.08 13.53
N VAL A 386 -14.20 12.71 13.17
CA VAL A 386 -13.00 13.52 13.44
C VAL A 386 -12.86 14.73 12.49
N SER A 387 -13.68 14.85 11.43
CA SER A 387 -13.69 16.06 10.60
C SER A 387 -14.11 17.33 11.37
N TYR A 388 -14.71 17.19 12.56
CA TYR A 388 -15.08 18.32 13.41
C TYR A 388 -13.94 18.86 14.29
N SER A 389 -12.87 18.10 14.56
CA SER A 389 -11.77 18.55 15.44
C SER A 389 -10.78 19.48 14.76
N ALA A 390 -10.79 19.59 13.42
CA ALA A 390 -9.94 20.54 12.69
C ALA A 390 -10.25 22.02 13.02
N ARG A 391 -11.33 22.31 13.76
CA ARG A 391 -11.65 23.66 14.26
C ARG A 391 -11.16 23.92 15.70
N ALA A 392 -10.75 22.91 16.46
CA ALA A 392 -10.23 23.09 17.81
C ALA A 392 -8.71 23.25 17.77
N ARG A 393 -8.24 24.46 17.49
CA ARG A 393 -6.83 24.79 17.18
C ARG A 393 -5.83 24.74 18.35
N ASP A 394 -6.27 24.46 19.59
CA ASP A 394 -5.44 24.84 20.75
C ASP A 394 -4.82 23.70 21.58
N GLN A 395 -5.05 22.42 21.26
CA GLN A 395 -4.31 21.30 21.90
C GLN A 395 -4.10 20.12 20.95
N ASP A 396 -3.06 20.21 20.11
CA ASP A 396 -2.66 19.20 19.12
C ASP A 396 -1.90 18.04 19.78
N VAL A 397 -2.63 17.14 20.43
CA VAL A 397 -2.08 15.81 20.72
C VAL A 397 -1.89 15.09 19.37
N PRO A 398 -0.70 14.52 19.05
CA PRO A 398 -0.43 13.95 17.73
C PRO A 398 -1.10 12.59 17.50
N VAL A 399 -2.10 12.23 18.31
CA VAL A 399 -2.80 10.95 18.22
C VAL A 399 -4.29 11.15 17.99
N THR A 400 -4.90 10.15 17.38
CA THR A 400 -6.32 10.05 17.15
C THR A 400 -6.79 8.63 17.45
N ALA A 401 -8.09 8.45 17.62
CA ALA A 401 -8.66 7.15 17.91
C ALA A 401 -9.04 6.41 16.62
N ILE A 402 -8.77 5.11 16.58
CA ILE A 402 -9.29 4.18 15.60
C ILE A 402 -10.10 3.08 16.30
N ALA A 403 -11.04 2.49 15.58
CA ALA A 403 -11.86 1.39 16.07
C ALA A 403 -11.57 0.11 15.29
N VAL A 404 -11.31 -1.00 15.99
CA VAL A 404 -11.04 -2.32 15.45
C VAL A 404 -12.18 -3.25 15.84
N ARG A 405 -12.86 -3.83 14.84
CA ARG A 405 -14.02 -4.68 15.09
C ARG A 405 -13.62 -6.13 15.29
N GLY A 406 -14.39 -6.85 16.11
CA GLY A 406 -14.21 -8.29 16.30
C GLY A 406 -12.94 -8.67 17.06
N VAL A 407 -12.31 -7.71 17.75
CA VAL A 407 -11.13 -7.93 18.58
C VAL A 407 -11.35 -7.34 19.97
N THR A 408 -11.01 -8.10 20.99
CA THR A 408 -10.92 -7.68 22.38
C THR A 408 -9.45 -7.45 22.73
N PHE A 409 -9.12 -6.25 23.18
CA PHE A 409 -7.76 -5.89 23.56
C PHE A 409 -7.60 -5.84 25.09
N THR A 410 -6.39 -6.06 25.59
CA THR A 410 -6.04 -5.64 26.95
C THR A 410 -5.70 -4.15 26.94
N PRO A 411 -6.52 -3.26 27.53
CA PRO A 411 -6.29 -1.83 27.48
C PRO A 411 -5.09 -1.42 28.33
N VAL A 412 -4.38 -0.41 27.87
CA VAL A 412 -3.38 0.32 28.64
C VAL A 412 -4.08 1.43 29.42
N ASP A 413 -3.79 1.52 30.72
CA ASP A 413 -4.34 2.59 31.57
C ASP A 413 -3.61 3.91 31.29
N VAL A 414 -4.20 4.69 30.38
CA VAL A 414 -3.76 6.02 29.99
C VAL A 414 -4.28 7.12 30.93
N GLU A 415 -5.33 6.84 31.71
CA GLU A 415 -5.89 7.79 32.69
C GLU A 415 -5.02 7.87 33.95
N LYS A 416 -4.30 6.80 34.29
CA LYS A 416 -3.36 6.73 35.41
C LYS A 416 -1.93 6.46 34.92
N PRO A 417 -1.30 7.43 34.25
CA PRO A 417 0.05 7.29 33.73
C PRO A 417 1.07 7.05 34.86
N ALA A 418 2.23 6.50 34.49
CA ALA A 418 3.34 6.35 35.39
C ALA A 418 3.87 7.73 35.84
N PRO A 419 4.14 7.94 37.15
CA PRO A 419 4.80 9.14 37.60
C PRO A 419 6.22 9.18 37.04
N LEU A 420 6.63 10.36 36.55
CA LEU A 420 7.95 10.59 35.96
C LEU A 420 8.88 11.30 36.94
N LYS A 421 10.12 10.84 37.01
CA LYS A 421 11.19 11.43 37.81
C LYS A 421 12.46 11.57 36.99
N ALA A 422 13.29 12.56 37.31
CA ALA A 422 14.63 12.65 36.72
C ALA A 422 15.40 11.35 36.96
N GLN A 423 16.25 10.97 36.00
CA GLN A 423 17.02 9.73 35.94
C GLN A 423 16.19 8.44 35.82
N GLN A 424 14.85 8.52 35.71
CA GLN A 424 14.03 7.34 35.50
C GLN A 424 14.22 6.79 34.10
N LYS A 425 14.38 5.47 34.00
CA LYS A 425 14.44 4.76 32.73
C LYS A 425 13.04 4.57 32.16
N LEU A 426 12.90 4.78 30.86
CA LEU A 426 11.70 4.54 30.08
C LEU A 426 12.01 3.54 28.96
N THR A 427 11.08 2.63 28.71
CA THR A 427 11.05 1.83 27.49
C THR A 427 10.23 2.54 26.42
N ILE A 428 10.83 2.82 25.28
CA ILE A 428 10.18 3.40 24.11
C ILE A 428 9.85 2.30 23.12
N ARG A 429 8.60 2.28 22.65
CA ARG A 429 8.14 1.46 21.53
C ARG A 429 7.84 2.38 20.35
N ALA A 430 8.35 2.06 19.17
CA ALA A 430 8.15 2.87 17.97
C ALA A 430 8.03 1.99 16.72
N ALA A 431 7.38 2.51 15.67
CA ALA A 431 7.26 1.85 14.38
C ALA A 431 7.78 2.78 13.28
N ASN A 432 8.37 2.19 12.23
CA ASN A 432 8.71 2.93 11.03
C ASN A 432 7.45 3.46 10.33
N VAL A 433 7.53 4.60 9.68
CA VAL A 433 6.40 5.18 8.92
C VAL A 433 6.14 4.42 7.62
N TYR A 434 7.17 3.81 7.03
CA TYR A 434 7.07 3.10 5.76
C TYR A 434 7.43 1.63 5.93
N ARG A 435 6.59 0.75 5.37
CA ARG A 435 6.79 -0.71 5.39
C ARG A 435 8.14 -1.16 4.80
N GLN A 436 8.64 -0.41 3.82
CA GLN A 436 9.94 -0.67 3.17
C GLN A 436 11.14 -0.48 4.11
N MET A 437 10.96 0.17 5.26
CA MET A 437 12.00 0.31 6.30
C MET A 437 11.97 -0.85 7.32
N GLY A 438 11.08 -1.83 7.15
CA GLY A 438 10.86 -2.93 8.06
C GLY A 438 9.58 -2.78 8.87
N THR A 439 8.97 -3.90 9.23
CA THR A 439 7.64 -3.99 9.86
C THR A 439 7.69 -4.39 11.33
N GLU A 440 8.81 -4.15 12.01
CA GLU A 440 8.98 -4.51 13.41
C GLU A 440 8.73 -3.31 14.32
N ILE A 441 8.17 -3.55 15.49
CA ILE A 441 8.07 -2.54 16.54
C ILE A 441 9.43 -2.48 17.24
N ARG A 442 10.16 -1.39 17.02
CA ARG A 442 11.43 -1.15 17.70
C ARG A 442 11.18 -0.92 19.18
N THR A 443 12.08 -1.46 19.99
CA THR A 443 12.12 -1.24 21.43
C THR A 443 13.45 -0.63 21.80
N GLY A 444 13.43 0.52 22.48
CA GLY A 444 14.62 1.19 22.98
C GLY A 444 14.45 1.60 24.43
N GLU A 445 15.55 1.93 25.09
CA GLU A 445 15.55 2.54 26.41
C GLU A 445 15.99 4.00 26.30
N THR A 446 15.45 4.85 27.17
CA THR A 446 15.89 6.25 27.33
C THR A 446 15.79 6.65 28.80
N THR A 447 16.53 7.68 29.19
CA THR A 447 16.45 8.25 30.53
C THR A 447 15.68 9.57 30.50
N VAL A 448 14.89 9.83 31.54
CA VAL A 448 14.34 11.17 31.80
C VAL A 448 15.46 12.06 32.34
N VAL A 449 15.80 13.13 31.62
CA VAL A 449 16.86 14.07 32.02
C VAL A 449 16.35 15.03 33.09
N SER A 450 15.21 15.67 32.84
CA SER A 450 14.57 16.59 33.76
C SER A 450 13.04 16.48 33.68
N VAL A 451 12.39 16.87 34.79
CA VAL A 451 10.94 17.02 34.90
C VAL A 451 10.69 18.38 35.54
N ASP A 452 10.38 19.38 34.70
CA ASP A 452 10.16 20.76 35.12
C ASP A 452 8.67 21.10 35.00
N GLY A 453 7.96 20.90 36.11
CA GLY A 453 6.50 20.93 36.11
C GLY A 453 5.94 19.86 35.17
N ASP A 454 5.38 20.32 34.05
CA ASP A 454 4.81 19.44 33.03
C ASP A 454 5.76 19.15 31.86
N ALA A 455 6.92 19.82 31.78
CA ALA A 455 7.89 19.60 30.71
C ALA A 455 8.81 18.42 31.06
N VAL A 456 8.88 17.44 30.15
CA VAL A 456 9.73 16.25 30.30
C VAL A 456 10.77 16.26 29.20
N GLN A 457 12.04 16.29 29.59
CA GLN A 457 13.16 16.15 28.66
C GLN A 457 13.69 14.71 28.71
N LEU A 458 13.86 14.10 27.55
CA LEU A 458 14.43 12.76 27.41
C LEU A 458 15.84 12.84 26.83
N GLU A 459 16.69 11.89 27.22
CA GLU A 459 18.07 11.77 26.74
C GLU A 459 18.13 11.41 25.25
N SER A 460 17.18 10.59 24.78
CA SER A 460 17.10 10.17 23.38
C SER A 460 15.73 10.45 22.77
N ALA A 461 15.73 10.60 21.45
CA ALA A 461 14.54 10.86 20.63
C ALA A 461 14.14 9.59 19.86
N LEU A 462 13.03 9.68 19.11
CA LEU A 462 12.77 8.71 18.07
C LEU A 462 13.84 8.80 16.97
N LEU A 463 13.93 7.77 16.14
CA LEU A 463 14.79 7.78 14.97
C LEU A 463 14.09 8.46 13.78
N PRO A 464 14.83 9.05 12.83
CA PRO A 464 14.24 9.55 11.59
C PRO A 464 13.36 8.52 10.88
N GLY A 465 12.18 8.93 10.41
CA GLY A 465 11.20 8.05 9.76
C GLY A 465 10.42 7.13 10.70
N GLU A 466 10.43 7.40 12.01
CA GLU A 466 9.49 6.77 12.96
C GLU A 466 8.24 7.61 13.16
N ALA A 467 7.10 6.92 13.23
CA ALA A 467 5.80 7.49 13.59
C ALA A 467 5.77 7.81 15.10
N VAL A 468 4.64 8.31 15.61
CA VAL A 468 4.46 8.51 17.06
C VAL A 468 4.85 7.26 17.85
N GLY A 469 5.73 7.44 18.84
CA GLY A 469 6.20 6.39 19.75
C GLY A 469 5.48 6.42 21.09
N ALA A 470 5.39 5.29 21.77
CA ALA A 470 4.81 5.17 23.11
C ALA A 470 5.91 4.88 24.15
N ALA A 471 5.89 5.62 25.26
CA ALA A 471 6.81 5.46 26.37
C ALA A 471 6.14 4.70 27.53
N PHE A 472 6.91 3.84 28.19
CA PHE A 472 6.48 3.08 29.36
C PHE A 472 7.53 3.16 30.46
N ALA A 473 7.09 3.33 31.71
CA ALA A 473 7.92 3.21 32.90
C ALA A 473 7.38 2.07 33.75
N ASP A 474 8.23 1.09 34.10
CA ASP A 474 7.85 -0.09 34.89
C ASP A 474 6.60 -0.81 34.33
N GLY A 475 6.50 -0.88 32.99
CA GLY A 475 5.38 -1.50 32.27
C GLY A 475 4.08 -0.66 32.21
N ARG A 476 4.03 0.50 32.88
CA ARG A 476 2.91 1.44 32.85
C ARG A 476 3.13 2.53 31.81
N PHE A 477 2.06 2.99 31.17
CA PHE A 477 2.13 4.05 30.17
C PHE A 477 2.65 5.35 30.78
N ALA A 478 3.64 5.95 30.12
CA ALA A 478 4.30 7.17 30.58
C ALA A 478 4.01 8.38 29.69
N GLY A 479 3.66 8.18 28.41
CA GLY A 479 3.40 9.26 27.45
C GLY A 479 3.66 8.85 26.01
N PHE A 480 3.53 9.79 25.08
CA PHE A 480 3.90 9.61 23.67
C PHE A 480 5.11 10.46 23.30
N LEU A 481 5.77 10.14 22.20
CA LEU A 481 6.75 10.99 21.53
C LEU A 481 6.24 11.33 20.14
N THR A 482 6.31 12.60 19.73
CA THR A 482 5.93 13.01 18.37
C THR A 482 6.83 12.34 17.32
N ALA A 483 6.23 12.05 16.16
CA ALA A 483 6.92 11.46 15.01
C ALA A 483 8.11 12.30 14.52
N ARG A 484 9.09 11.63 13.90
CA ARG A 484 10.19 12.26 13.14
C ARG A 484 10.06 11.90 11.67
N ASP A 485 8.90 12.20 11.10
CA ASP A 485 8.46 11.78 9.77
C ASP A 485 8.44 12.92 8.74
N LYS A 486 9.06 14.06 9.05
CA LYS A 486 9.05 15.27 8.20
C LYS A 486 10.32 15.34 7.35
N PRO A 487 10.35 14.82 6.12
CA PRO A 487 11.57 14.72 5.32
C PRO A 487 12.23 16.08 5.03
N GLU A 488 11.46 17.16 5.00
CA GLU A 488 11.92 18.53 4.79
C GLU A 488 12.62 19.16 6.00
N ALA A 489 12.39 18.62 7.20
CA ALA A 489 12.96 19.18 8.43
C ALA A 489 14.38 18.67 8.68
N GLU A 490 15.18 19.47 9.39
CA GLU A 490 16.46 19.02 9.92
C GLU A 490 16.24 17.83 10.87
N GLY A 491 17.09 16.80 10.76
CA GLY A 491 16.90 15.53 11.47
C GLY A 491 15.54 14.86 11.21
N CYS A 492 14.83 15.21 10.13
CA CYS A 492 13.46 14.76 9.87
C CYS A 492 12.42 15.20 10.93
N GLY A 493 12.72 16.28 11.66
CA GLY A 493 11.90 16.81 12.75
C GLY A 493 12.43 16.43 14.13
N GLN A 494 11.86 17.06 15.16
CA GLN A 494 12.19 16.80 16.56
C GLN A 494 11.12 15.90 17.20
N SER A 495 11.56 14.96 18.05
CA SER A 495 10.66 14.25 18.95
C SER A 495 10.41 15.08 20.19
N VAL A 496 9.16 15.45 20.40
CA VAL A 496 8.68 16.14 21.58
C VAL A 496 7.88 15.14 22.41
N PHE A 497 8.15 15.11 23.72
CA PHE A 497 7.38 14.29 24.64
C PHE A 497 5.99 14.90 24.84
N VAL A 498 4.96 14.10 24.59
CA VAL A 498 3.55 14.48 24.74
C VAL A 498 3.08 14.06 26.11
N LYS A 499 2.58 15.03 26.86
CA LYS A 499 2.21 14.86 28.26
C LYS A 499 1.01 13.90 28.38
N PRO A 500 1.03 12.97 29.34
CA PRO A 500 -0.14 12.15 29.64
C PRO A 500 -1.39 12.95 29.98
N ALA A 501 -1.24 14.08 30.69
CA ALA A 501 -2.36 14.95 31.03
C ALA A 501 -3.08 15.49 29.78
N ASP A 502 -2.32 15.83 28.72
CA ASP A 502 -2.88 16.31 27.46
C ASP A 502 -3.63 15.18 26.74
N VAL A 503 -3.09 13.96 26.75
CA VAL A 503 -3.73 12.75 26.21
C VAL A 503 -5.04 12.46 26.96
N THR A 504 -5.01 12.48 28.29
CA THR A 504 -6.20 12.24 29.14
C THR A 504 -7.26 13.33 28.92
N ALA A 505 -6.86 14.60 28.85
CA ALA A 505 -7.76 15.71 28.56
C ALA A 505 -8.39 15.57 27.17
N TRP A 506 -7.59 15.20 26.17
CA TRP A 506 -8.06 14.90 24.82
C TRP A 506 -9.04 13.73 24.81
N MET A 507 -8.74 12.64 25.52
CA MET A 507 -9.63 11.47 25.63
C MET A 507 -10.94 11.80 26.33
N ALA A 508 -10.90 12.60 27.40
CA ALA A 508 -12.10 13.04 28.10
C ALA A 508 -13.03 13.85 27.17
N ARG A 509 -12.48 14.72 26.32
CA ARG A 509 -13.24 15.42 25.27
C ARG A 509 -13.79 14.45 24.23
N MET A 510 -13.01 13.44 23.88
CA MET A 510 -13.40 12.44 22.89
C MET A 510 -14.33 11.34 23.42
N LYS A 511 -14.52 11.22 24.75
CA LYS A 511 -15.25 10.13 25.41
C LYS A 511 -16.62 9.86 24.79
N ARG A 512 -17.41 10.91 24.53
CA ARG A 512 -18.74 10.78 23.87
C ARG A 512 -18.66 10.12 22.48
N TYR A 513 -17.56 10.34 21.76
CA TYR A 513 -17.31 9.74 20.44
C TYR A 513 -16.69 8.34 20.53
N LEU A 514 -15.88 8.09 21.55
CA LEU A 514 -15.25 6.78 21.79
C LEU A 514 -16.24 5.74 22.32
N THR A 515 -17.24 6.16 23.10
CA THR A 515 -18.26 5.28 23.68
C THR A 515 -19.57 5.26 22.90
N GLY A 516 -19.73 6.15 21.91
CA GLY A 516 -20.92 6.17 21.08
C GLY A 516 -21.05 4.87 20.28
N PRO A 517 -22.25 4.28 20.16
CA PRO A 517 -22.44 3.18 19.23
C PRO A 517 -21.96 3.65 17.85
N PRO A 518 -21.20 2.84 17.09
CA PRO A 518 -20.63 3.26 15.81
C PRO A 518 -21.75 3.81 14.92
N SER A 519 -21.84 5.15 14.88
CA SER A 519 -23.03 5.81 14.38
C SER A 519 -23.02 5.71 12.86
N TYR A 520 -24.14 5.20 12.35
CA TYR A 520 -24.34 4.72 10.98
C TYR A 520 -23.54 3.45 10.64
N ARG A 521 -24.13 2.29 10.97
CA ARG A 521 -24.09 1.13 10.06
C ARG A 521 -24.54 1.66 8.70
N SER A 522 -23.64 1.84 7.73
CA SER A 522 -24.12 1.86 6.35
C SER A 522 -24.85 0.55 6.18
N SER A 523 -26.14 0.60 5.83
CA SER A 523 -27.02 -0.58 5.67
C SER A 523 -26.51 -1.64 4.69
N THR A 524 -25.34 -1.40 4.09
CA THR A 524 -24.70 -2.14 3.01
C THR A 524 -23.50 -2.98 3.45
N ALA A 525 -23.05 -2.90 4.70
CA ALA A 525 -21.94 -3.72 5.21
C ALA A 525 -22.49 -4.95 5.96
N PRO A 526 -21.85 -6.13 5.82
CA PRO A 526 -22.25 -7.28 6.60
C PRO A 526 -21.97 -7.06 8.08
N VAL A 527 -22.84 -7.64 8.90
CA VAL A 527 -22.81 -7.50 10.36
C VAL A 527 -22.30 -8.82 10.90
N LEU A 528 -21.24 -8.78 11.72
CA LEU A 528 -20.84 -9.93 12.50
C LEU A 528 -21.93 -10.24 13.51
N LYS A 529 -22.33 -11.52 13.62
CA LYS A 529 -23.28 -11.94 14.65
C LYS A 529 -22.72 -11.64 16.04
N GLU A 530 -23.60 -11.35 17.01
CA GLU A 530 -23.17 -10.97 18.37
C GLU A 530 -22.38 -12.09 19.08
N ASP A 531 -22.73 -13.35 18.79
CA ASP A 531 -22.07 -14.55 19.28
C ASP A 531 -20.81 -14.93 18.49
N ALA A 532 -20.49 -14.22 17.40
CA ALA A 532 -19.28 -14.49 16.63
C ALA A 532 -18.05 -14.29 17.52
N ARG A 533 -17.25 -15.35 17.64
CA ARG A 533 -16.01 -15.33 18.42
C ARG A 533 -15.15 -14.12 18.03
N LYS A 534 -14.88 -13.27 19.02
CA LYS A 534 -13.93 -12.16 18.93
C LYS A 534 -12.52 -12.72 19.10
N LEU A 535 -11.57 -12.13 18.38
CA LEU A 535 -10.15 -12.38 18.61
C LEU A 535 -9.73 -11.71 19.91
N THR A 536 -8.84 -12.31 20.67
CA THR A 536 -8.24 -11.65 21.83
C THR A 536 -6.81 -11.29 21.48
N ALA A 537 -6.44 -10.04 21.67
CA ALA A 537 -5.10 -9.53 21.38
C ALA A 537 -4.50 -8.97 22.68
N THR A 538 -3.36 -9.53 23.09
CA THR A 538 -2.62 -9.11 24.29
C THR A 538 -1.38 -8.33 23.88
N GLY A 539 -1.14 -7.21 24.54
CA GLY A 539 -0.01 -6.34 24.23
C GLY A 539 -0.31 -4.88 24.55
N ASN A 540 0.74 -4.13 24.86
CA ASN A 540 0.62 -2.71 25.18
C ASN A 540 0.66 -1.82 23.93
N VAL A 541 1.13 -2.37 22.80
CA VAL A 541 1.25 -1.69 21.51
C VAL A 541 1.01 -2.67 20.38
N PHE A 542 0.50 -2.17 19.26
CA PHE A 542 0.23 -2.93 18.04
C PHE A 542 0.71 -2.15 16.82
N LEU A 543 1.06 -2.88 15.76
CA LEU A 543 1.42 -2.29 14.48
C LEU A 543 0.16 -2.05 13.66
N VAL A 544 0.00 -0.83 13.15
CA VAL A 544 -1.06 -0.49 12.22
C VAL A 544 -0.46 -0.37 10.83
N HIS A 545 -0.96 -1.15 9.89
CA HIS A 545 -0.65 -1.05 8.47
C HIS A 545 -1.70 -0.16 7.81
N ILE A 546 -1.25 0.85 7.09
CA ILE A 546 -2.09 1.92 6.56
C ILE A 546 -1.89 1.99 5.05
N LEU A 547 -2.97 1.80 4.29
CA LEU A 547 -2.94 1.90 2.83
C LEU A 547 -3.46 3.26 2.40
N HIS A 548 -2.62 4.02 1.71
CA HIS A 548 -2.98 5.26 1.04
C HIS A 548 -2.99 5.05 -0.47
N GLY A 549 -3.83 5.80 -1.16
CA GLY A 549 -3.62 6.01 -2.58
C GLY A 549 -3.04 7.40 -2.78
N GLU A 550 -1.85 7.44 -3.35
CA GLU A 550 -1.18 8.69 -3.64
C GLU A 550 -1.85 9.35 -4.85
N LYS A 551 -2.54 10.47 -4.61
CA LYS A 551 -3.11 11.26 -5.69
C LYS A 551 -2.05 12.17 -6.28
N PRO A 552 -2.08 12.42 -7.60
CA PRO A 552 -1.40 13.58 -8.12
C PRO A 552 -1.99 14.81 -7.43
N PRO A 553 -1.16 15.73 -6.92
CA PRO A 553 -1.67 16.94 -6.28
C PRO A 553 -2.54 17.69 -7.29
N PRO A 554 -3.59 18.38 -6.84
CA PRO A 554 -4.35 19.25 -7.73
C PRO A 554 -3.36 20.15 -8.48
N LYS A 555 -3.55 20.30 -9.80
CA LYS A 555 -2.77 21.28 -10.56
C LYS A 555 -2.97 22.62 -9.85
N LEU A 556 -1.88 23.24 -9.41
CA LEU A 556 -1.93 24.62 -8.97
C LEU A 556 -2.42 25.41 -10.18
N VAL A 557 -3.70 25.80 -10.16
CA VAL A 557 -4.23 26.74 -11.13
C VAL A 557 -3.47 28.03 -10.86
N LYS A 558 -2.54 28.37 -11.75
CA LYS A 558 -1.78 29.61 -11.67
C LYS A 558 -2.71 30.80 -11.88
#